data_AF-X6N9B3-F1
#
_entry.id   AF-X6N9B3-F1
#
_cell.length_a   1.000
_cell.length_b   1.000
_cell.length_c   1.000
_cell.angle_alpha   90.00
_cell.angle_beta   90.00
_cell.angle_gamma   90.00
#
_symmetry.space_group_name_H-M   'P 1'
#
loop_
_entity.id
_entity.type
_entity.pdbx_description
1 polymer ?
#
loop_
_entity_poly.entity_id
_entity_poly.type
_entity_poly.pdbx_seq_one_letter_code
_entity_poly.pdbx_strand_id
1 'polypeptide(L)'
;MQYNNIVKIERVEHPYLWRKYSDYSLTLGPQLSEKRVHHGTRANQPQLIYSTGFDLAKARVGGCLWFAVNSSYSRGGFQFSLNDGTYQIFVSLVASGNPNDVKFISNGVVLNVYKNEATYPGYLVTYR
;
A
#
# COMPACT_ATOMS: atom_id res chain seq x y z
N MET A 1 20.58 4.22 12.31
CA MET A 1 19.50 3.48 11.65
C MET A 1 19.33 2.17 12.39
N GLN A 2 18.22 2.00 13.12
CA GLN A 2 17.91 0.72 13.74
C GLN A 2 17.36 -0.17 12.61
N TYR A 3 18.10 -1.20 12.22
CA TYR A 3 17.59 -2.20 11.30
C TYR A 3 16.48 -2.94 12.05
N ASN A 4 15.21 -2.63 11.76
CA ASN A 4 14.12 -3.45 12.28
C ASN A 4 14.39 -4.89 11.82
N ASN A 5 14.35 -5.83 12.76
CA ASN A 5 14.65 -7.24 12.51
C ASN A 5 13.58 -7.81 11.57
N ILE A 6 13.80 -7.68 10.25
CA ILE A 6 12.96 -8.27 9.23
C ILE A 6 13.01 -9.78 9.42
N VAL A 7 11.83 -10.38 9.60
CA VAL A 7 11.67 -11.83 9.78
C VAL A 7 11.48 -12.50 8.42
N LYS A 8 10.62 -11.93 7.57
CA LYS A 8 10.39 -12.40 6.20
C LYS A 8 9.82 -11.30 5.30
N ILE A 9 10.03 -11.47 4.00
CA ILE A 9 9.39 -10.67 2.94
C ILE A 9 8.74 -11.65 1.98
N GLU A 10 7.44 -11.50 1.79
CA GLU A 10 6.64 -12.35 0.92
C GLU A 10 6.19 -11.53 -0.29
N ARG A 11 6.49 -12.01 -1.51
CA ARG A 11 5.98 -11.40 -2.73
C ARG A 11 4.53 -11.83 -2.93
N VAL A 12 3.66 -10.86 -3.19
CA VAL A 12 2.29 -11.16 -3.59
C VAL A 12 2.28 -11.46 -5.09
N GLU A 13 1.74 -12.62 -5.46
CA GLU A 13 1.57 -13.02 -6.86
C GLU A 13 0.08 -13.11 -7.20
N HIS A 14 -0.48 -11.98 -7.61
CA HIS A 14 -1.91 -11.90 -7.96
C HIS A 14 -2.11 -11.38 -9.40
N PRO A 15 -2.24 -12.28 -10.41
CA PRO A 15 -2.27 -11.89 -11.82
C PRO A 15 -3.39 -10.91 -12.19
N TYR A 16 -4.58 -11.07 -11.63
CA TYR A 16 -5.72 -10.18 -11.90
C TYR A 16 -5.49 -8.75 -11.38
N LEU A 17 -5.02 -8.60 -10.14
CA LEU A 17 -4.67 -7.29 -9.57
C LEU A 17 -3.52 -6.65 -10.34
N TRP A 18 -2.51 -7.46 -10.71
CA TRP A 18 -1.38 -6.97 -11.50
C TRP A 18 -1.84 -6.45 -12.87
N ARG A 19 -2.74 -7.16 -13.55
CA ARG A 19 -3.30 -6.73 -14.83
C ARG A 19 -4.05 -5.41 -14.68
N LYS A 20 -4.96 -5.29 -13.71
CA LYS A 20 -5.68 -4.02 -13.45
C LYS A 20 -4.74 -2.84 -13.20
N TYR A 21 -3.71 -3.06 -12.37
CA TYR A 21 -2.69 -2.05 -12.08
C TYR A 21 -1.89 -1.66 -13.34
N SER A 22 -1.47 -2.65 -14.12
CA SER A 22 -0.69 -2.46 -15.34
C SER A 22 -1.53 -1.71 -16.40
N ASP A 23 -2.78 -2.13 -16.61
CA ASP A 23 -3.71 -1.51 -17.55
C ASP A 23 -3.94 -0.04 -17.18
N TYR A 24 -4.19 0.25 -15.90
CA TYR A 24 -4.32 1.64 -15.44
C TYR A 24 -3.03 2.44 -15.63
N SER A 25 -1.88 1.86 -15.33
CA SER A 25 -0.58 2.51 -15.54
C SER A 25 -0.35 2.90 -17.00
N LEU A 26 -0.80 2.08 -17.95
CA LEU A 26 -0.76 2.39 -19.39
C LEU A 26 -1.65 3.59 -19.74
N THR A 27 -2.82 3.74 -19.09
CA THR A 27 -3.71 4.90 -19.34
C THR A 27 -3.11 6.24 -18.92
N LEU A 28 -2.16 6.25 -17.98
CA LEU A 28 -1.47 7.46 -17.54
C LEU A 28 -0.41 7.94 -18.54
N GLY A 29 0.14 7.04 -19.36
CA GLY A 29 1.11 7.36 -20.40
C GLY A 29 2.30 8.18 -19.86
N PRO A 30 2.65 9.33 -20.48
CA PRO A 30 3.76 10.18 -20.02
C PRO A 30 3.61 10.76 -18.61
N GLN A 31 2.39 10.76 -18.04
CA GLN A 31 2.14 11.27 -16.70
C GLN A 31 2.43 10.22 -15.62
N LEU A 32 2.63 8.95 -16.00
CA LEU A 32 2.90 7.87 -15.06
C LEU A 32 4.10 8.20 -14.18
N SER A 33 3.87 8.13 -12.87
CA SER A 33 4.90 8.16 -11.84
C SER A 33 4.59 7.07 -10.82
N GLU A 34 5.24 5.93 -10.94
CA GLU A 34 5.11 4.84 -9.96
C GLU A 34 5.82 5.21 -8.65
N LYS A 35 5.14 5.00 -7.52
CA LYS A 35 5.69 5.18 -6.16
C LYS A 35 5.67 3.86 -5.41
N ARG A 36 6.76 3.56 -4.72
CA ARG A 36 6.84 2.49 -3.72
C ARG A 36 6.50 3.09 -2.36
N VAL A 37 5.43 2.61 -1.75
CA VAL A 37 4.84 3.19 -0.53
C VAL A 37 4.42 2.09 0.43
N HIS A 38 4.06 2.47 1.66
CA HIS A 38 3.80 1.54 2.75
C HIS A 38 2.36 1.63 3.22
N HIS A 39 1.73 0.50 3.51
CA HIS A 39 0.37 0.44 4.04
C HIS A 39 0.29 -0.54 5.22
N GLY A 40 -0.28 -0.08 6.33
CA GLY A 40 -0.54 -0.93 7.49
C GLY A 40 -2.00 -1.36 7.54
N THR A 41 -2.27 -2.56 8.06
CA THR A 41 -3.63 -3.12 8.16
C THR A 41 -4.09 -3.39 9.59
N ARG A 42 -3.69 -2.58 10.58
CA ARG A 42 -3.92 -2.82 12.04
C ARG A 42 -5.23 -3.50 12.45
N ALA A 43 -6.35 -3.11 11.86
CA ALA A 43 -7.68 -3.62 12.23
C ALA A 43 -8.11 -4.91 11.49
N ASN A 44 -7.36 -5.35 10.47
CA ASN A 44 -7.76 -6.40 9.53
C ASN A 44 -6.59 -7.29 9.13
N GLN A 45 -6.86 -8.56 8.90
CA GLN A 45 -5.83 -9.49 8.42
C GLN A 45 -5.29 -9.04 7.05
N PRO A 46 -3.96 -9.01 6.84
CA PRO A 46 -3.35 -8.67 5.55
C PRO A 46 -3.86 -9.52 4.39
N GLN A 47 -4.31 -10.76 4.66
CA GLN A 47 -4.89 -11.66 3.68
C GLN A 47 -5.99 -11.04 2.83
N LEU A 48 -6.83 -10.20 3.42
CA LEU A 48 -7.92 -9.56 2.68
C LEU A 48 -7.37 -8.71 1.52
N ILE A 49 -6.24 -8.03 1.72
CA ILE A 49 -5.66 -7.16 0.70
C ILE A 49 -4.92 -7.95 -0.37
N TYR A 50 -4.09 -8.94 -0.01
CA TYR A 50 -3.39 -9.72 -1.04
C TYR A 50 -4.31 -10.70 -1.78
N SER A 51 -5.53 -10.95 -1.28
CA SER A 51 -6.56 -11.76 -1.98
C SER A 51 -7.51 -10.95 -2.86
N THR A 52 -7.87 -9.71 -2.51
CA THR A 52 -8.87 -8.94 -3.29
C THR A 52 -8.40 -7.55 -3.73
N GLY A 53 -7.21 -7.14 -3.31
CA GLY A 53 -6.68 -5.79 -3.54
C GLY A 53 -7.12 -4.78 -2.48
N PHE A 54 -6.64 -3.54 -2.63
CA PHE A 54 -7.13 -2.42 -1.83
C PHE A 54 -8.51 -1.99 -2.34
N ASP A 55 -9.41 -1.66 -1.42
CA ASP A 55 -10.80 -1.32 -1.75
C ASP A 55 -11.26 -0.04 -1.06
N LEU A 56 -11.52 0.99 -1.85
CA LEU A 56 -12.09 2.27 -1.43
C LEU A 56 -13.41 2.15 -0.69
N ALA A 57 -14.24 1.14 -0.99
CA ALA A 57 -15.49 0.92 -0.25
C ALA A 57 -15.23 0.56 1.23
N LYS A 58 -13.99 0.20 1.58
CA LYS A 58 -13.53 -0.07 2.95
C LYS A 58 -12.76 1.10 3.57
N ALA A 59 -12.57 2.20 2.85
CA ALA A 59 -11.89 3.39 3.35
C ALA A 59 -12.69 4.05 4.48
N ARG A 60 -12.03 4.29 5.62
CA ARG A 60 -12.69 4.87 6.81
C ARG A 60 -12.62 6.39 6.87
N VAL A 61 -11.58 6.99 6.31
CA VAL A 61 -11.29 8.43 6.46
C VAL A 61 -11.14 9.05 5.08
N GLY A 62 -11.97 10.06 4.79
CA GLY A 62 -11.87 10.85 3.57
C GLY A 62 -12.14 10.10 2.27
N GLY A 63 -12.77 8.91 2.33
CA GLY A 63 -13.12 8.10 1.15
C GLY A 63 -11.93 7.72 0.29
N CYS A 64 -10.75 7.55 0.88
CA CYS A 64 -9.50 7.23 0.17
C CYS A 64 -8.67 6.17 0.89
N LEU A 65 -7.81 5.53 0.13
CA LEU A 65 -6.77 4.64 0.62
C LEU A 65 -5.55 5.48 1.01
N TRP A 66 -5.02 5.24 2.21
CA TRP A 66 -3.88 5.98 2.75
C TRP A 66 -2.60 5.17 2.61
N PHE A 67 -1.56 5.77 2.04
CA PHE A 67 -0.24 5.17 1.91
C PHE A 67 0.84 6.13 2.42
N ALA A 68 1.88 5.59 3.06
CA ALA A 68 2.99 6.38 3.56
C ALA A 68 4.26 6.19 2.72
N VAL A 69 4.95 7.27 2.40
CA VAL A 69 6.26 7.22 1.73
C VAL A 69 7.29 6.57 2.65
N ASN A 70 7.29 6.92 3.94
CA ASN A 70 8.19 6.33 4.93
C ASN A 70 7.50 5.20 5.70
N SER A 71 8.17 4.05 5.83
CA SER A 71 7.64 2.89 6.56
C SER A 71 7.37 3.19 8.03
N SER A 72 8.14 4.08 8.67
CA SER A 72 7.96 4.45 10.09
C SER A 72 6.54 4.92 10.41
N TYR A 73 5.87 5.60 9.48
CA TYR A 73 4.48 6.01 9.65
C TYR A 73 3.57 4.78 9.78
N SER A 74 3.63 3.87 8.81
CA SER A 74 2.81 2.64 8.82
C SER A 74 3.18 1.66 9.95
N ARG A 75 4.44 1.70 10.42
CA ARG A 75 4.93 0.95 11.60
C ARG A 75 4.63 1.62 12.94
N GLY A 76 4.22 2.88 12.93
CA GLY A 76 4.02 3.69 14.13
C GLY A 76 2.63 3.57 14.77
N GLY A 77 1.86 2.53 14.42
CA GLY A 77 0.50 2.34 14.94
C GLY A 77 -0.54 1.88 13.92
N PHE A 78 -0.14 1.56 12.69
CA PHE A 78 -1.02 1.04 11.63
C PHE A 78 -0.68 -0.38 11.19
N GLN A 79 0.40 -0.98 11.69
CA GLN A 79 0.80 -2.35 11.43
C GLN A 79 -0.20 -3.37 11.98
N PHE A 80 -0.30 -4.51 11.32
CA PHE A 80 -1.01 -5.67 11.84
C PHE A 80 -0.11 -6.41 12.84
N SER A 81 -0.62 -6.72 14.03
CA SER A 81 0.11 -7.50 15.04
C SER A 81 -0.18 -8.98 14.86
N LEU A 82 0.87 -9.79 14.80
CA LEU A 82 0.79 -11.24 14.94
C LEU A 82 0.88 -11.61 16.43
N ASN A 83 0.35 -12.77 16.80
CA ASN A 83 0.30 -13.24 18.19
C ASN A 83 1.67 -13.70 18.73
N ASP A 84 2.72 -13.65 17.91
CA ASP A 84 4.09 -14.08 18.23
C ASP A 84 5.04 -12.90 18.49
N GLY A 85 4.49 -11.67 18.61
CA GLY A 85 5.27 -10.45 18.80
C GLY A 85 5.90 -9.90 17.52
N THR A 86 5.52 -10.41 16.35
CA THR A 86 5.88 -9.83 15.06
C THR A 86 4.76 -8.98 14.48
N TYR A 87 5.10 -8.16 13.49
CA TYR A 87 4.19 -7.21 12.87
C TYR A 87 4.27 -7.27 11.36
N GLN A 88 3.19 -6.88 10.68
CA GLN A 88 3.09 -6.87 9.24
C GLN A 88 2.66 -5.51 8.67
N ILE A 89 3.32 -5.12 7.59
CA ILE A 89 2.93 -4.01 6.70
C ILE A 89 3.12 -4.43 5.24
N PHE A 90 2.38 -3.80 4.33
CA PHE A 90 2.63 -3.92 2.91
C PHE A 90 3.69 -2.91 2.43
N VAL A 91 4.50 -3.35 1.47
CA VAL A 91 5.17 -2.48 0.50
C VAL A 91 4.38 -2.59 -0.80
N SER A 92 3.80 -1.47 -1.23
CA SER A 92 2.86 -1.38 -2.34
C SER A 92 3.40 -0.50 -3.45
N LEU A 93 2.90 -0.73 -4.66
CA LEU A 93 3.06 0.17 -5.79
C LEU A 93 1.83 1.07 -5.89
N VAL A 94 2.04 2.35 -6.16
CA VAL A 94 0.99 3.31 -6.50
C VAL A 94 1.35 3.98 -7.82
N ALA A 95 0.50 3.81 -8.83
CA ALA A 95 0.60 4.49 -10.11
C ALA A 95 0.03 5.90 -9.94
N SER A 96 0.91 6.87 -9.64
CA SER A 96 0.54 8.28 -9.58
C SER A 96 0.71 8.95 -10.94
N GLY A 97 0.18 10.16 -11.11
CA GLY A 97 0.23 10.88 -12.39
C GLY A 97 -1.07 11.62 -12.68
N ASN A 98 -2.20 11.03 -12.33
CA ASN A 98 -3.49 11.70 -12.33
C ASN A 98 -3.79 12.30 -10.94
N PRO A 99 -3.83 13.64 -10.79
CA PRO A 99 -4.07 14.31 -9.50
C PRO A 99 -5.51 14.12 -8.97
N ASN A 100 -6.43 13.63 -9.80
CA ASN A 100 -7.77 13.24 -9.35
C ASN A 100 -7.77 11.89 -8.62
N ASP A 101 -6.88 10.98 -9.04
CA ASP A 101 -6.81 9.61 -8.52
C ASP A 101 -5.80 9.49 -7.37
N VAL A 102 -4.70 10.27 -7.39
CA VAL A 102 -3.65 10.21 -6.38
C VAL A 102 -3.25 11.61 -5.94
N LYS A 103 -3.38 11.89 -4.63
CA LYS A 103 -3.01 13.18 -4.03
C LYS A 103 -1.90 12.99 -3.01
N PHE A 104 -0.83 13.76 -3.17
CA PHE A 104 0.23 13.88 -2.19
C PHE A 104 -0.19 14.90 -1.13
N ILE A 105 -0.21 14.49 0.14
CA ILE A 105 -0.57 15.32 1.28
C ILE A 105 0.57 15.33 2.31
N SER A 106 0.43 16.17 3.35
CA SER A 106 1.43 16.26 4.43
C SER A 106 2.85 16.48 3.89
N ASN A 107 3.02 17.48 3.02
CA ASN A 107 4.27 17.78 2.32
C ASN A 107 4.85 16.59 1.53
N GLY A 108 3.99 15.73 0.98
CA GLY A 108 4.38 14.60 0.14
C GLY A 108 4.76 13.33 0.89
N VAL A 109 4.57 13.28 2.21
CA VAL A 109 4.90 12.11 3.04
C VAL A 109 3.80 11.05 2.99
N VAL A 110 2.57 11.44 2.64
CA VAL A 110 1.41 10.55 2.57
C VAL A 110 0.71 10.72 1.22
N LEU A 111 0.19 9.63 0.69
CA LEU A 111 -0.63 9.59 -0.52
C LEU A 111 -2.05 9.18 -0.14
N ASN A 112 -3.02 10.00 -0.56
CA ASN A 112 -4.43 9.61 -0.62
C ASN A 112 -4.72 9.13 -2.03
N VAL A 113 -5.15 7.87 -2.16
CA VAL A 113 -5.50 7.25 -3.43
C VAL A 113 -7.01 7.04 -3.49
N TYR A 114 -7.62 7.51 -4.58
CA TYR A 114 -9.07 7.53 -4.86
C TYR A 114 -9.44 6.57 -6.00
N LYS A 115 -8.53 5.69 -6.42
CA LYS A 115 -8.77 4.66 -7.43
C LYS A 115 -8.11 3.33 -7.03
N ASN A 116 -8.89 2.24 -6.95
CA ASN A 116 -8.39 0.92 -6.57
C ASN A 116 -7.30 0.43 -7.56
N GLU A 117 -7.54 0.60 -8.87
CA GLU A 117 -6.63 0.17 -9.93
C GLU A 117 -5.30 0.94 -9.94
N ALA A 118 -5.20 2.07 -9.23
CA ALA A 118 -3.94 2.79 -9.05
C ALA A 118 -2.99 2.12 -8.05
N THR A 119 -3.36 0.97 -7.47
CA THR A 119 -2.62 0.35 -6.36
C THR A 119 -2.32 -1.13 -6.62
N TYR A 120 -1.17 -1.60 -6.12
CA TYR A 120 -0.82 -3.02 -6.11
C TYR A 120 -0.07 -3.41 -4.83
N PRO A 121 -0.53 -4.41 -4.05
CA PRO A 121 0.16 -4.86 -2.84
C PRO A 121 1.34 -5.75 -3.23
N GLY A 122 2.52 -5.20 -3.54
CA GLY A 122 3.64 -5.98 -4.08
C GLY A 122 4.30 -6.95 -3.09
N TYR A 123 4.45 -6.55 -1.84
CA TYR A 123 5.08 -7.37 -0.80
C TYR A 123 4.39 -7.23 0.54
N LEU A 124 4.34 -8.32 1.30
CA LEU A 124 4.03 -8.33 2.72
C LEU A 124 5.34 -8.50 3.51
N VAL A 125 5.64 -7.56 4.39
CA VAL A 125 6.86 -7.55 5.20
C VAL A 125 6.52 -7.88 6.64
N THR A 126 7.10 -8.96 7.18
CA THR A 126 7.04 -9.29 8.60
C THR A 126 8.31 -8.86 9.32
N TYR A 127 8.18 -8.20 10.46
CA TYR A 127 9.29 -7.68 11.26
C TYR A 127 8.99 -7.76 12.77
N ARG A 128 10.01 -7.61 13.61
CA ARG A 128 9.87 -7.39 15.05
C ARG A 128 9.92 -5.92 15.39
#